data_AF-A0A8T4E095-F1
#
_entry.id   AF-A0A8T4E095-F1
#
_cell.length_a   1.000
_cell.length_b   1.000
_cell.length_c   1.000
_cell.angle_alpha   90.00
_cell.angle_beta   90.00
_cell.angle_gamma   90.00
#
_symmetry.space_group_name_H-M   'P 1'
#
loop_
_entity.id
_entity.type
_entity.pdbx_description
1 polymer ?
#
loop_
_entity_poly.entity_id
_entity_poly.type
_entity_poly.pdbx_seq_one_letter_code
_entity_poly.pdbx_strand_id
1 'polypeptide(L)'
;MAEVPWLLVAILTLLAVLAVAAVIFRRKDNSPPDYYSFFIMGIVWLAVGLPLAIFSSSYALLLMGIIFTIVGLGHRDEWKKNRKKWEKLKPEERKTWILVLALLGFIVLLAFIAFVVFRWNLVLF
;
A
#
# COMPACT_ATOMS: atom_id res chain seq x y z
N MET A 1 -14.95 -25.29 18.05
CA MET A 1 -15.01 -23.82 18.11
C MET A 1 -13.60 -23.26 18.29
N ALA A 2 -12.86 -23.10 17.18
CA ALA A 2 -11.61 -22.35 17.17
C ALA A 2 -11.69 -21.39 15.98
N GLU A 3 -12.61 -20.44 16.05
CA GLU A 3 -12.87 -19.44 14.98
C GLU A 3 -11.88 -18.27 15.02
N VAL A 4 -10.92 -18.33 15.95
CA VAL A 4 -9.96 -17.27 16.28
C VAL A 4 -8.73 -17.13 15.35
N PRO A 5 -8.35 -18.08 14.46
CA PRO A 5 -7.16 -17.91 13.60
C PRO A 5 -7.23 -16.68 12.69
N TRP A 6 -8.42 -16.37 12.16
CA TRP A 6 -8.60 -15.29 11.18
C TRP A 6 -8.58 -13.91 11.81
N LEU A 7 -9.18 -13.78 12.99
CA LEU A 7 -9.11 -12.57 13.81
C LEU A 7 -7.65 -12.23 14.15
N LEU A 8 -6.84 -13.24 14.51
CA LEU A 8 -5.42 -13.05 14.78
C LEU A 8 -4.65 -12.56 13.55
N VAL A 9 -4.87 -13.16 12.38
CA VAL A 9 -4.21 -12.72 11.12
C VAL A 9 -4.63 -11.30 10.74
N ALA A 10 -5.92 -10.97 10.86
CA ALA A 10 -6.42 -9.62 10.59
C ALA A 10 -5.82 -8.58 11.56
N ILE A 11 -5.76 -8.90 12.86
CA ILE A 11 -5.16 -8.04 13.89
C ILE A 11 -3.66 -7.84 13.66
N LEU A 12 -2.91 -8.91 13.35
CA LEU A 12 -1.48 -8.83 13.02
C LEU A 12 -1.24 -7.97 11.78
N THR A 13 -2.06 -8.14 10.74
CA THR A 13 -1.97 -7.34 9.51
C THR A 13 -2.26 -5.87 9.79
N LEU A 14 -3.32 -5.58 10.56
CA LEU A 14 -3.65 -4.22 10.97
C LEU A 14 -2.55 -3.57 11.80
N LEU A 15 -2.01 -4.28 12.80
CA LEU A 15 -0.88 -3.82 13.62
C LEU A 15 0.35 -3.51 12.78
N ALA A 16 0.64 -4.35 11.78
CA ALA A 16 1.77 -4.15 10.90
C ALA A 16 1.59 -2.92 9.99
N VAL A 17 0.38 -2.71 9.44
CA VAL A 17 0.03 -1.49 8.70
C VAL A 17 0.15 -0.24 9.58
N LEU A 18 -0.37 -0.30 10.81
CA LEU A 18 -0.28 0.80 11.78
C LEU A 18 1.16 1.09 12.21
N ALA A 19 2.00 0.07 12.39
CA ALA A 19 3.41 0.24 12.70
C ALA A 19 4.16 0.93 11.56
N VAL A 20 3.92 0.52 10.31
CA VAL A 20 4.48 1.18 9.13
C VAL A 20 4.00 2.63 9.03
N ALA A 21 2.69 2.85 9.19
CA ALA A 21 2.12 4.20 9.19
C ALA A 21 2.75 5.08 10.28
N ALA A 22 2.87 4.59 11.52
CA ALA A 22 3.48 5.32 12.62
C ALA A 22 4.95 5.68 12.37
N VAL A 23 5.73 4.77 11.76
CA VAL A 23 7.12 5.05 11.37
C VAL A 23 7.20 6.13 10.29
N ILE A 24 6.30 6.10 9.32
CA ILE A 24 6.22 7.10 8.25
C ILE A 24 5.77 8.46 8.81
N PHE A 25 4.69 8.50 9.61
CA PHE A 25 4.17 9.73 10.20
C PHE A 25 5.11 10.38 11.22
N ARG A 26 5.96 9.60 11.91
CA ARG A 26 7.02 10.15 12.78
C ARG A 26 8.10 10.91 12.00
N ARG A 27 8.26 10.62 10.70
CA ARG A 27 9.13 11.38 9.81
C ARG A 27 8.33 12.48 9.15
N LYS A 28 7.97 13.49 9.95
CA LYS A 28 7.39 14.74 9.45
C LYS A 28 8.47 15.55 8.75
N ASP A 29 8.85 15.07 7.58
CA ASP A 29 9.67 15.83 6.64
C ASP A 29 8.70 16.79 5.92
N ASN A 30 8.92 18.11 6.03
CA ASN A 30 8.16 19.14 5.31
C ASN A 30 8.44 19.12 3.80
N SER A 31 8.80 17.96 3.27
CA SER A 31 9.06 17.77 1.86
C SER A 31 7.78 18.02 1.08
N PRO A 32 7.85 18.81 -0.01
CA PRO A 32 6.67 19.09 -0.81
C PRO A 32 6.08 17.78 -1.34
N PRO A 33 4.75 17.67 -1.45
CA PRO A 33 4.10 16.43 -1.88
C PRO A 33 4.56 16.02 -3.28
N ASP A 34 4.84 14.74 -3.46
CA ASP A 34 5.15 14.19 -4.78
C ASP A 34 3.85 13.89 -5.55
N TYR A 35 3.34 14.90 -6.24
CA TYR A 35 2.14 14.81 -7.08
C TYR A 35 2.25 13.78 -8.21
N TYR A 36 3.47 13.46 -8.65
CA TYR A 36 3.67 12.37 -9.62
C TYR A 36 3.32 11.02 -8.98
N SER A 37 3.75 10.80 -7.73
CA SER A 37 3.43 9.58 -6.99
C SER A 37 1.92 9.47 -6.72
N PHE A 38 1.21 10.58 -6.47
CA PHE A 38 -0.26 10.58 -6.39
C PHE A 38 -0.93 10.17 -7.71
N PHE A 39 -0.44 10.68 -8.85
CA PHE A 39 -0.94 10.27 -10.16
C PHE A 39 -0.75 8.76 -10.42
N ILE A 40 0.45 8.23 -10.13
CA ILE A 40 0.74 6.79 -10.29
C ILE A 40 -0.14 5.96 -9.36
N MET A 41 -0.32 6.35 -8.09
CA MET A 41 -1.25 5.70 -7.18
C MET A 41 -2.68 5.72 -7.75
N GLY A 42 -3.12 6.84 -8.32
CA GLY A 42 -4.41 6.96 -8.99
C GLY A 42 -4.60 5.93 -10.10
N ILE A 43 -3.62 5.79 -11.00
CA ILE A 43 -3.65 4.78 -12.08
C ILE A 43 -3.71 3.35 -11.51
N VAL A 44 -2.91 3.05 -10.48
CA VAL A 44 -2.90 1.72 -9.85
C VAL A 44 -4.27 1.41 -9.26
N TRP A 45 -4.87 2.35 -8.54
CA TRP A 45 -6.20 2.19 -7.96
C TRP A 45 -7.30 2.12 -9.00
N LEU A 46 -7.18 2.81 -10.13
CA LEU A 46 -8.10 2.65 -11.27
C LEU A 46 -8.00 1.25 -11.89
N ALA A 47 -6.76 0.77 -12.11
CA ALA A 47 -6.53 -0.55 -12.69
C ALA A 47 -7.08 -1.69 -11.83
N VAL A 48 -7.01 -1.56 -10.50
CA VAL A 48 -7.56 -2.54 -9.54
C VAL A 48 -9.06 -2.30 -9.28
N GLY A 49 -9.46 -1.04 -9.17
CA GLY A 49 -10.82 -0.62 -8.84
C GLY A 49 -11.82 -0.86 -9.96
N LEU A 50 -11.39 -0.80 -11.23
CA LEU A 50 -12.26 -1.04 -12.37
C LEU A 50 -12.79 -2.48 -12.41
N PRO A 51 -11.95 -3.53 -12.32
CA PRO A 51 -12.44 -4.91 -12.14
C PRO A 51 -13.36 -5.06 -10.93
N LEU A 52 -13.01 -4.49 -9.78
CA LEU A 52 -13.81 -4.61 -8.55
C LEU A 52 -15.19 -3.93 -8.67
N ALA A 53 -15.27 -2.82 -9.39
CA ALA A 53 -16.53 -2.17 -9.70
C ALA A 53 -17.41 -3.03 -10.61
N ILE A 54 -16.83 -3.77 -11.55
CA ILE A 54 -17.55 -4.65 -12.48
C ILE A 54 -18.00 -5.95 -11.80
N PHE A 55 -17.11 -6.59 -11.04
CA PHE A 55 -17.37 -7.92 -10.48
C PHE A 55 -18.04 -7.90 -9.10
N SER A 56 -17.90 -6.81 -8.34
CA SER A 56 -18.37 -6.75 -6.95
C SER A 56 -19.17 -5.48 -6.64
N SER A 57 -19.52 -4.68 -7.66
CA SER A 57 -20.27 -3.42 -7.53
C SER A 57 -19.67 -2.44 -6.51
N SER A 58 -18.37 -2.57 -6.23
CA SER A 58 -17.67 -1.74 -5.25
C SER A 58 -16.92 -0.62 -5.96
N TYR A 59 -17.49 0.59 -5.89
CA TYR A 59 -16.96 1.77 -6.58
C TYR A 59 -15.95 2.57 -5.74
N ALA A 60 -15.75 2.21 -4.47
CA ALA A 60 -14.91 2.99 -3.54
C ALA A 60 -13.47 3.16 -4.05
N LEU A 61 -12.84 2.07 -4.50
CA LEU A 61 -11.47 2.08 -5.02
C LEU A 61 -11.38 2.79 -6.37
N LEU A 62 -12.39 2.65 -7.22
CA LEU A 62 -12.47 3.36 -8.49
C LEU A 62 -12.54 4.88 -8.25
N LEU A 63 -13.44 5.34 -7.38
CA LEU A 63 -13.57 6.75 -7.01
C LEU A 63 -12.27 7.29 -6.40
N MET A 64 -11.63 6.53 -5.51
CA MET A 64 -10.35 6.93 -4.92
C MET A 64 -9.24 7.03 -5.98
N GLY A 65 -9.21 6.10 -6.94
CA GLY A 65 -8.29 6.15 -8.08
C GLY A 65 -8.53 7.38 -8.96
N ILE A 66 -9.79 7.72 -9.24
CA ILE A 66 -10.15 8.94 -9.99
C ILE A 66 -9.65 10.19 -9.24
N ILE A 67 -9.92 10.31 -7.94
CA ILE A 67 -9.53 11.47 -7.14
C ILE A 67 -8.00 11.64 -7.15
N PHE A 68 -7.24 10.58 -6.88
CA PHE A 68 -5.77 10.65 -6.89
C PHE A 68 -5.21 10.99 -8.27
N THR A 69 -5.84 10.46 -9.33
CA THR A 69 -5.45 10.75 -10.71
C THR A 69 -5.67 12.23 -11.03
N ILE A 70 -6.83 12.79 -10.66
CA ILE A 70 -7.16 14.21 -10.86
C ILE A 70 -6.20 15.11 -10.08
N VAL A 71 -5.98 14.83 -8.79
CA VAL A 71 -5.07 15.61 -7.93
C VAL A 71 -3.65 15.58 -8.48
N GLY A 72 -3.19 14.41 -8.92
CA GLY A 72 -1.88 14.23 -9.53
C GLY A 72 -1.73 14.98 -10.85
N LEU A 73 -2.72 14.89 -11.74
CA LEU A 73 -2.73 15.62 -13.02
C LEU A 73 -2.85 17.13 -12.84
N GLY A 74 -3.65 17.60 -11.89
CA GLY A 74 -3.83 19.03 -11.60
C GLY A 74 -2.53 19.73 -11.21
N HIS A 75 -1.57 18.99 -10.66
CA HIS A 75 -0.24 19.48 -10.27
C HIS A 75 0.88 18.92 -11.16
N ARG A 76 0.60 18.68 -12.44
CA ARG A 76 1.56 18.11 -13.41
C ARG A 76 2.87 18.91 -13.51
N ASP A 77 2.79 20.22 -13.39
CA ASP A 77 3.97 21.09 -13.49
C ASP A 77 4.96 20.91 -12.32
N GLU A 78 4.49 20.34 -11.22
CA GLU A 78 5.29 20.05 -10.03
C GLU A 78 5.93 18.66 -10.05
N TRP A 79 5.56 17.80 -11.00
CA TRP A 79 6.05 16.42 -11.10
C TRP A 79 7.57 16.33 -11.19
N LYS A 80 8.23 17.31 -11.83
CA LYS A 80 9.70 17.33 -11.94
C LYS A 80 10.38 18.04 -10.77
N LYS A 81 9.65 18.92 -10.06
CA LYS A 81 10.17 19.77 -8.99
C LYS A 81 10.22 19.01 -7.66
N ASN A 82 9.16 18.28 -7.33
CA ASN A 82 8.99 17.65 -6.02
C ASN A 82 9.40 16.17 -5.99
N ARG A 83 9.71 15.57 -7.16
CA ARG A 83 10.06 14.16 -7.27
C ARG A 83 11.46 13.89 -6.71
N LYS A 84 11.52 13.32 -5.51
CA LYS A 84 12.75 12.78 -4.93
C LYS A 84 13.18 11.55 -5.74
N LYS A 85 14.34 11.63 -6.40
CA LYS A 85 14.96 10.47 -7.05
C LYS A 85 15.66 9.61 -6.00
N TRP A 86 15.52 8.29 -6.12
CA TRP A 86 16.17 7.32 -5.23
C TRP A 86 17.69 7.52 -5.10
N GLU A 87 18.34 7.90 -6.19
CA GLU A 87 19.78 8.20 -6.26
C GLU A 87 20.20 9.41 -5.42
N LYS A 88 19.26 10.33 -5.13
CA LYS A 88 19.51 11.54 -4.34
C LYS A 88 19.10 11.38 -2.87
N LEU A 89 18.61 10.20 -2.47
CA LEU A 89 18.24 9.96 -1.08
C LEU A 89 19.49 9.83 -0.21
N LYS A 90 19.45 10.43 0.98
CA LYS A 90 20.48 10.22 1.99
C LYS A 90 20.54 8.73 2.37
N PRO A 91 21.72 8.18 2.71
CA PRO A 91 21.86 6.78 3.10
C PRO A 91 20.97 6.39 4.29
N GLU A 92 20.67 7.32 5.20
CA GLU A 92 19.76 7.13 6.34
C GLU A 92 18.29 6.97 5.93
N GLU A 93 17.82 7.77 4.95
CA GLU A 93 16.47 7.64 4.38
C GLU A 93 16.33 6.34 3.59
N ARG A 94 17.36 6.00 2.80
CA ARG A 94 17.40 4.78 2.01
C ARG A 94 17.29 3.52 2.87
N LYS A 95 18.02 3.46 4.00
CA LYS A 95 17.91 2.35 4.96
C LYS A 95 16.48 2.18 5.47
N THR A 96 15.77 3.28 5.67
CA THR A 96 14.41 3.26 6.21
C THR A 96 13.42 2.78 5.17
N TRP A 97 13.52 3.27 3.93
CA TRP A 97 12.71 2.76 2.83
C TRP A 97 12.94 1.27 2.58
N ILE A 98 14.20 0.82 2.64
CA ILE A 98 14.53 -0.61 2.53
C ILE A 98 13.91 -1.40 3.69
N LEU A 99 13.99 -0.89 4.92
CA LEU A 99 13.37 -1.55 6.09
C LEU A 99 11.85 -1.62 5.96
N VAL A 100 11.21 -0.53 5.52
CA VAL A 100 9.77 -0.49 5.26
C VAL A 100 9.38 -1.48 4.16
N LEU A 101 10.11 -1.51 3.04
CA LEU A 101 9.87 -2.45 1.95
C LEU A 101 10.09 -3.91 2.38
N ALA A 102 11.14 -4.18 3.16
CA ALA A 102 11.43 -5.52 3.68
C ALA A 102 10.32 -5.98 4.64
N LEU A 103 9.87 -5.10 5.54
CA LEU A 103 8.78 -5.39 6.45
C LEU A 103 7.46 -5.63 5.69
N LEU A 104 7.15 -4.78 4.70
CA LEU A 104 5.96 -4.94 3.85
C LEU A 104 6.00 -6.28 3.10
N GLY A 105 7.14 -6.61 2.48
CA GLY A 105 7.36 -7.88 1.79
C GLY A 105 7.22 -9.08 2.73
N PHE A 106 7.74 -8.98 3.95
CA PHE A 106 7.60 -10.02 4.97
C PHE A 106 6.13 -10.23 5.37
N ILE A 107 5.34 -9.17 5.54
CA ILE A 107 3.91 -9.26 5.83
C ILE A 107 3.16 -9.95 4.68
N VAL A 108 3.45 -9.57 3.43
CA VAL A 108 2.84 -10.18 2.24
C VAL A 108 3.19 -11.67 2.15
N LEU A 109 4.44 -12.05 2.43
CA LEU A 109 4.87 -13.44 2.48
C LEU A 109 4.13 -14.23 3.56
N LEU A 110 4.01 -13.68 4.78
CA LEU A 110 3.25 -14.33 5.85
C LEU A 110 1.78 -14.52 5.48
N ALA A 111 1.14 -13.50 4.89
CA ALA A 111 -0.24 -13.59 4.42
C ALA A 111 -0.40 -14.64 3.33
N PHE A 112 0.56 -14.74 2.40
CA PHE A 112 0.56 -15.76 1.36
C PHE A 112 0.73 -17.18 1.92
N ILE A 113 1.65 -17.38 2.86
CA ILE A 113 1.84 -18.67 3.54
C ILE A 113 0.55 -19.07 4.27
N ALA A 114 -0.05 -18.15 5.02
CA ALA A 114 -1.33 -18.40 5.70
C ALA A 114 -2.44 -18.79 4.72
N PHE A 115 -2.52 -18.10 3.57
CA PHE A 115 -3.49 -18.43 2.51
C PHE A 115 -3.27 -19.84 1.93
N VAL A 116 -2.02 -20.22 1.63
CA VAL A 116 -1.69 -21.55 1.08
C VAL A 116 -1.99 -22.65 2.09
N VAL A 117 -1.58 -22.48 3.36
CA VAL A 117 -1.88 -23.45 4.42
C VAL A 117 -3.38 -23.60 4.61
N PHE A 118 -4.13 -22.50 4.59
CA PHE A 118 -5.58 -22.56 4.69
C PHE A 118 -6.24 -23.27 3.51
N ARG A 119 -5.84 -22.93 2.28
CA ARG A 119 -6.34 -23.59 1.05
C ARG A 119 -6.09 -25.09 1.10
N TRP A 120 -4.92 -25.53 1.58
CA TRP A 120 -4.57 -26.94 1.69
C TRP A 120 -5.41 -27.67 2.75
N ASN A 121 -5.65 -27.02 3.90
CA ASN A 121 -6.46 -27.61 4.98
C ASN A 121 -7.94 -27.75 4.61
N LEU A 122 -8.45 -26.90 3.70
CA LEU A 122 -9.81 -26.97 3.16
C LEU A 122 -10.03 -28.01 2.05
N VAL A 123 -8.95 -28.55 1.46
CA VAL A 123 -9.02 -29.55 0.37
C VAL A 123 -8.98 -30.98 0.92
N LEU A 124 -8.55 -31.16 2.17
CA LEU A 124 -8.41 -32.47 2.85
C LEU A 124 -9.57 -32.81 3.80
N PHE A 125 -10.60 -31.95 3.89
CA PHE A 125 -11.87 -32.18 4.60
C PHE A 125 -13.05 -31.90 3.65
#